data_AF-A0A522AA81-F1
#
_entry.id   AF-A0A522AA81-F1
#
_cell.length_a   1.000
_cell.length_b   1.000
_cell.length_c   1.000
_cell.angle_alpha   90.00
_cell.angle_beta   90.00
_cell.angle_gamma   90.00
#
_symmetry.space_group_name_H-M   'P 1'
#
loop_
_entity.id
_entity.type
_entity.pdbx_description
1 polymer ?
#
loop_
_entity_poly.entity_id
_entity_poly.type
_entity_poly.pdbx_seq_one_letter_code
_entity_poly.pdbx_strand_id
1 'polypeptide(L)'
;MTNISNMPGAPDSIVADFERRARRYETPCGDGTLVWRTWGPDGNTGGGTGSPLLLLHGAHGSWAHWIRNIDCLAGFRQVWVPDLPGFGESAPPPRVDDGESFAEMIAAGLHQLIAKNLPVDVVGFSMGGVLAG
;
A
#
# COMPACT_ATOMS: atom_id res chain seq x y z
N MET A 1 -26.07 -24.39 -2.56
CA MET A 1 -24.63 -24.68 -2.63
C MET A 1 -23.93 -23.64 -1.78
N THR A 2 -23.19 -24.06 -0.76
CA THR A 2 -22.43 -23.12 0.09
C THR A 2 -21.19 -22.66 -0.67
N ASN A 3 -21.05 -21.36 -0.89
CA ASN A 3 -19.89 -20.81 -1.58
C ASN A 3 -18.66 -20.92 -0.66
N ILE A 4 -17.77 -21.85 -0.98
CA ILE A 4 -16.56 -22.14 -0.20
C ILE A 4 -15.55 -21.00 -0.20
N SER A 5 -15.64 -20.05 -1.14
CA SER A 5 -14.72 -18.91 -1.24
C SER A 5 -14.77 -17.99 -0.02
N ASN A 6 -15.90 -17.96 0.70
CA ASN A 6 -16.14 -17.06 1.83
C ASN A 6 -16.11 -17.76 3.20
N MET A 7 -15.71 -19.03 3.28
CA MET A 7 -15.54 -19.69 4.58
C MET A 7 -14.34 -19.12 5.34
N PRO A 8 -14.38 -19.01 6.68
CA PRO A 8 -13.23 -18.58 7.46
C PRO A 8 -11.97 -19.39 7.10
N GLY A 9 -10.89 -18.69 6.75
CA GLY A 9 -9.62 -19.29 6.32
C GLY A 9 -9.49 -19.53 4.81
N ALA A 10 -10.54 -19.31 4.01
CA ALA A 10 -10.43 -19.24 2.56
C ALA A 10 -9.70 -17.95 2.11
N PRO A 11 -9.02 -17.93 0.95
CA PRO A 11 -8.25 -16.77 0.50
C PRO A 11 -9.03 -15.46 0.52
N ASP A 12 -10.26 -15.44 0.00
CA ASP A 12 -11.07 -14.22 -0.06
C ASP A 12 -11.48 -13.75 1.35
N SER A 13 -11.74 -14.68 2.27
CA SER A 13 -12.01 -14.33 3.67
C SER A 13 -10.80 -13.70 4.35
N ILE A 14 -9.59 -14.17 4.05
CA ILE A 14 -8.34 -13.60 4.59
C ILE A 14 -8.15 -12.19 4.01
N VAL A 15 -8.29 -12.03 2.69
CA VAL A 15 -8.19 -10.70 2.04
C VAL A 15 -9.21 -9.73 2.64
N ALA A 16 -10.47 -10.14 2.77
CA ALA A 16 -11.52 -9.32 3.36
C ALA A 16 -11.23 -8.96 4.83
N ASP A 17 -10.62 -9.85 5.61
CA ASP A 17 -10.22 -9.59 6.99
C ASP A 17 -9.14 -8.52 7.10
N PHE A 18 -8.16 -8.53 6.20
CA PHE A 18 -7.14 -7.49 6.14
C PHE A 18 -7.72 -6.15 5.65
N GLU A 19 -8.58 -6.20 4.64
CA GLU A 19 -9.29 -5.02 4.10
C GLU A 19 -10.07 -4.29 5.20
N ARG A 20 -10.88 -5.03 5.99
CA ARG A 20 -11.67 -4.45 7.07
C ARG A 20 -10.84 -3.78 8.17
N ARG A 21 -9.60 -4.23 8.37
CA ARG A 21 -8.69 -3.68 9.39
C ARG A 21 -7.82 -2.54 8.86
N ALA A 22 -7.80 -2.34 7.54
CA ALA A 22 -7.06 -1.27 6.93
C ALA A 22 -7.77 0.07 7.14
N ARG A 23 -7.00 1.14 7.30
CA ARG A 23 -7.48 2.47 6.91
C ARG A 23 -7.17 2.66 5.44
N ARG A 24 -8.16 3.10 4.66
CA ARG A 24 -8.05 3.29 3.21
C ARG A 24 -7.96 4.78 2.87
N TYR A 25 -7.06 5.12 1.96
CA TYR A 25 -6.85 6.48 1.46
C TYR A 25 -6.75 6.48 -0.06
N GLU A 26 -6.99 7.64 -0.66
CA GLU A 26 -6.86 7.86 -2.10
C GLU A 26 -6.06 9.13 -2.34
N THR A 27 -5.17 9.10 -3.33
CA THR A 27 -4.44 10.28 -3.82
C THR A 27 -4.57 10.35 -5.34
N PRO A 28 -4.31 11.49 -6.00
CA PRO A 28 -4.47 11.59 -7.45
C PRO A 28 -3.58 10.60 -8.23
N CYS A 29 -4.13 10.02 -9.31
CA CYS A 29 -3.40 9.20 -10.28
C CYS A 29 -4.10 9.26 -11.64
N GLY A 30 -3.51 9.99 -12.60
CA GLY A 30 -4.15 10.24 -13.89
C GLY A 30 -5.53 10.88 -13.72
N ASP A 31 -6.54 10.31 -14.40
CA ASP A 31 -7.94 10.73 -14.29
C ASP A 31 -8.69 10.11 -13.09
N GLY A 32 -7.98 9.33 -12.26
CA GLY A 32 -8.54 8.67 -11.10
C GLY A 32 -7.63 8.76 -9.88
N THR A 33 -7.55 7.67 -9.13
CA THR A 33 -6.90 7.64 -7.81
C THR A 33 -5.91 6.51 -7.68
N LEU A 34 -4.81 6.79 -6.99
CA LEU A 34 -3.93 5.81 -6.38
C LEU A 34 -4.55 5.40 -5.04
N VAL A 35 -4.80 4.10 -4.87
CA VAL A 35 -5.43 3.56 -3.66
C VAL A 35 -4.37 3.07 -2.68
N TRP A 36 -4.52 3.49 -1.43
CA TRP A 36 -3.61 3.17 -0.34
C TRP A 36 -4.33 2.47 0.79
N ARG A 37 -3.63 1.54 1.43
CA ARG A 37 -4.05 0.95 2.70
C ARG A 37 -2.97 1.13 3.75
N THR A 38 -3.40 1.30 4.99
CA THR A 38 -2.46 1.32 6.11
C THR A 38 -2.97 0.53 7.30
N TRP A 39 -2.02 -0.09 7.99
CA TRP A 39 -2.20 -0.83 9.23
C TRP A 39 -1.17 -0.40 10.27
N GLY A 40 -1.45 -0.66 11.54
CA GLY A 40 -0.57 -0.34 12.65
C GLY A 40 -0.87 1.00 13.32
N PRO A 41 -0.07 1.38 14.32
CA PRO A 41 -0.28 2.59 15.10
C PRO A 41 -0.24 3.85 14.24
N ASP A 42 -0.92 4.90 14.69
CA ASP A 42 -0.88 6.19 14.00
C ASP A 42 0.49 6.83 14.20
N GLY A 43 1.26 6.97 13.12
CA GLY A 43 2.61 7.55 13.10
C GLY A 43 2.68 9.05 13.44
N ASN A 44 1.54 9.68 13.78
CA ASN A 44 1.42 11.11 14.08
C ASN A 44 1.66 11.46 15.55
N THR A 45 1.82 10.48 16.44
CA THR A 45 2.24 10.79 17.81
C THR A 45 3.75 10.90 17.83
N GLY A 46 4.30 12.10 18.01
CA GLY A 46 5.74 12.39 18.17
C GLY A 46 6.44 11.70 19.37
N GLY A 47 5.88 10.60 19.86
CA GLY A 47 6.34 9.75 20.96
C GLY A 47 6.65 8.31 20.56
N GLY A 48 6.97 8.02 19.29
CA GLY A 48 7.79 6.85 18.93
C GLY A 48 7.10 5.51 18.69
N THR A 49 5.77 5.42 18.54
CA THR A 49 5.14 4.16 18.10
C THR A 49 4.89 4.17 16.59
N GLY A 50 5.72 3.41 15.87
CA GLY A 50 5.52 3.01 14.48
C GLY A 50 6.00 3.99 13.42
N SER A 51 7.31 4.03 13.15
CA SER A 51 7.83 4.76 11.98
C SER A 51 7.19 4.24 10.68
N PRO A 52 6.91 5.13 9.71
CA PRO A 52 6.28 4.72 8.45
C PRO A 52 7.12 3.70 7.69
N LEU A 53 6.46 2.71 7.11
CA LEU A 53 7.06 1.69 6.25
C LEU A 53 6.20 1.56 4.99
N LEU A 54 6.75 1.90 3.83
CA LEU A 54 6.11 1.73 2.54
C LEU A 54 6.44 0.37 1.94
N LEU A 55 5.41 -0.39 1.52
CA LEU A 55 5.57 -1.67 0.84
C LEU A 55 5.09 -1.57 -0.61
N LEU A 56 5.99 -1.73 -1.58
CA LEU A 56 5.70 -1.64 -3.01
C LEU A 56 5.69 -3.04 -3.64
N HIS A 57 4.54 -3.45 -4.19
CA HIS A 57 4.39 -4.74 -4.84
C HIS A 57 5.05 -4.78 -6.25
N GLY A 58 5.17 -5.97 -6.84
CA GLY A 58 5.67 -6.14 -8.23
C GLY A 58 4.60 -5.97 -9.30
N ALA A 59 4.97 -6.06 -10.58
CA ALA A 59 4.00 -6.02 -11.68
C ALA A 59 2.92 -7.11 -11.54
N HIS A 60 1.69 -6.81 -11.98
CA HIS A 60 0.50 -7.66 -11.87
C HIS A 60 0.05 -7.99 -10.44
N GLY A 61 0.60 -7.29 -9.44
CA GLY A 61 0.20 -7.44 -8.04
C GLY A 61 -0.86 -6.44 -7.58
N SER A 62 -1.09 -6.47 -6.27
CA SER A 62 -1.82 -5.46 -5.49
C SER A 62 -1.23 -5.45 -4.07
N TRP A 63 -1.83 -4.67 -3.17
CA TRP A 63 -1.50 -4.67 -1.74
C TRP A 63 -1.49 -6.07 -1.13
N ALA A 64 -2.32 -6.99 -1.65
CA ALA A 64 -2.44 -8.36 -1.16
C ALA A 64 -1.15 -9.18 -1.33
N HIS A 65 -0.19 -8.73 -2.15
CA HIS A 65 1.16 -9.29 -2.20
C HIS A 65 1.79 -9.39 -0.80
N TRP A 66 1.52 -8.39 0.04
CA TRP A 66 2.11 -8.27 1.38
C TRP A 66 1.25 -8.86 2.50
N ILE A 67 0.17 -9.59 2.20
CA ILE A 67 -0.82 -10.04 3.19
C ILE A 67 -0.21 -10.89 4.32
N ARG A 68 0.87 -11.64 4.04
CA ARG A 68 1.58 -12.44 5.04
C ARG A 68 2.60 -11.66 5.87
N ASN A 69 2.86 -10.41 5.49
CA ASN A 69 3.84 -9.52 6.13
C ASN A 69 3.17 -8.41 6.96
N ILE A 70 1.99 -7.95 6.52
CA ILE A 70 1.30 -6.78 7.08
C ILE A 70 1.14 -6.89 8.60
N ASP A 71 0.59 -7.99 9.14
CA ASP A 71 0.31 -8.07 10.59
C ASP A 71 1.59 -8.04 11.44
N CYS A 72 2.64 -8.73 10.99
CA CYS A 72 3.92 -8.75 11.69
C CYS A 72 4.53 -7.35 11.74
N LEU A 73 4.58 -6.67 10.59
CA LEU A 73 5.16 -5.33 10.47
C LEU A 73 4.32 -4.27 11.17
N ALA A 74 2.99 -4.35 11.06
CA ALA A 74 2.04 -3.42 11.67
C ALA A 74 2.05 -3.47 13.21
N GLY A 75 2.60 -4.54 13.81
CA GLY A 75 2.83 -4.62 15.25
C GLY A 75 3.82 -3.57 15.78
N PHE A 76 4.68 -3.01 14.93
CA PHE A 76 5.70 -2.04 15.34
C PHE A 76 6.00 -0.93 14.32
N ARG A 77 5.34 -0.92 13.15
CA ARG A 77 5.45 0.11 12.11
C ARG A 77 4.07 0.61 11.71
N GLN A 78 3.99 1.84 11.20
CA GLN A 78 2.84 2.27 10.43
C GLN A 78 3.04 1.81 8.98
N VAL A 79 2.41 0.70 8.61
CA VAL A 79 2.60 0.06 7.30
C VAL A 79 1.71 0.75 6.28
N TRP A 80 2.28 1.22 5.18
CA TRP A 80 1.59 1.83 4.04
C TRP A 80 1.78 0.95 2.82
N VAL A 81 0.69 0.59 2.15
CA VAL A 81 0.69 -0.32 0.99
C VAL A 81 -0.20 0.26 -0.09
N PRO A 82 0.35 0.95 -1.10
CA PRO A 82 -0.39 1.33 -2.29
C PRO A 82 -0.61 0.12 -3.20
N ASP A 83 -1.71 0.15 -3.93
CA ASP A 83 -1.76 -0.49 -5.24
C ASP A 83 -1.01 0.43 -6.22
N LEU A 84 0.02 -0.07 -6.92
CA LEU A 84 0.81 0.73 -7.86
C LEU A 84 -0.07 1.29 -9.00
N PRO A 85 0.30 2.43 -9.62
CA PRO A 85 -0.46 3.00 -10.74
C PRO A 85 -0.81 1.95 -11.81
N GLY A 86 -2.09 1.83 -12.14
CA GLY A 86 -2.62 0.86 -13.12
C GLY A 86 -2.77 -0.58 -12.62
N PHE A 87 -2.55 -0.84 -11.33
CA PHE A 87 -2.69 -2.16 -10.72
C PHE A 87 -3.70 -2.15 -9.58
N GLY A 88 -4.20 -3.33 -9.21
CA GLY A 88 -5.17 -3.48 -8.13
C GLY A 88 -6.40 -2.59 -8.33
N GLU A 89 -6.67 -1.73 -7.36
CA GLU A 89 -7.75 -0.73 -7.43
C GLU A 89 -7.28 0.67 -7.90
N SER A 90 -5.99 0.84 -8.19
CA SER A 90 -5.44 2.11 -8.63
C SER A 90 -5.71 2.38 -10.10
N ALA A 91 -6.07 3.62 -10.39
CA ALA A 91 -6.22 4.10 -11.77
C ALA A 91 -4.89 4.01 -12.53
N PRO A 92 -4.92 3.89 -13.87
CA PRO A 92 -3.73 3.95 -14.68
C PRO A 92 -3.09 5.35 -14.61
N PRO A 93 -1.75 5.44 -14.67
CA PRO A 93 -1.07 6.72 -14.77
C PRO A 93 -1.43 7.41 -16.11
N PRO A 94 -1.34 8.75 -16.19
CA PRO A 94 -1.59 9.50 -17.42
C PRO A 94 -0.57 9.19 -18.54
N ARG A 95 0.62 8.67 -18.18
CA ARG A 95 1.62 8.11 -19.09
C ARG A 95 2.06 6.75 -18.54
N VAL A 96 2.06 5.73 -19.38
CA VAL A 96 2.23 4.33 -18.98
C VAL A 96 3.71 3.90 -19.05
N ASP A 97 4.55 4.74 -19.65
CA ASP A 97 5.80 4.35 -20.30
C ASP A 97 7.07 4.82 -19.58
N ASP A 98 6.99 5.49 -18.42
CA ASP A 98 8.13 5.80 -17.57
C ASP A 98 7.92 5.42 -16.09
N GLY A 99 8.85 4.64 -15.54
CA GLY A 99 8.87 4.31 -14.11
C GLY A 99 9.03 5.54 -13.20
N GLU A 100 9.52 6.66 -13.77
CA GLU A 100 9.62 7.95 -13.09
C GLU A 100 8.23 8.50 -12.73
N SER A 101 7.24 8.47 -13.64
CA SER A 101 5.87 8.89 -13.33
C SER A 101 5.25 8.07 -12.20
N PHE A 102 5.58 6.78 -12.10
CA PHE A 102 5.10 5.92 -11.03
C PHE A 102 5.66 6.39 -9.68
N ALA A 103 6.98 6.57 -9.60
CA ALA A 103 7.66 7.01 -8.40
C ALA A 103 7.17 8.41 -7.97
N GLU A 104 6.99 9.33 -8.90
CA GLU A 104 6.47 10.68 -8.63
C GLU A 104 5.06 10.66 -8.02
N MET A 105 4.14 9.86 -8.54
CA MET A 105 2.78 9.74 -8.00
C MET A 105 2.78 9.14 -6.58
N ILE A 106 3.60 8.12 -6.36
CA ILE A 106 3.76 7.49 -5.04
C ILE A 106 4.35 8.50 -4.05
N ALA A 107 5.42 9.21 -4.43
CA ALA A 107 6.05 10.23 -3.60
C ALA A 107 5.09 11.39 -3.29
N ALA A 108 4.33 11.86 -4.28
CA ALA A 108 3.32 12.90 -4.10
C ALA A 108 2.21 12.46 -3.14
N GLY A 109 1.75 11.21 -3.25
CA GLY A 109 0.76 10.65 -2.34
C GLY A 109 1.30 10.49 -0.91
N LEU A 110 2.53 10.01 -0.74
CA LEU A 110 3.20 9.95 0.57
C LEU A 110 3.28 11.32 1.25
N HIS A 111 3.67 12.36 0.51
CA HIS A 111 3.73 13.72 1.03
C HIS A 111 2.37 14.29 1.43
N GLN A 112 1.27 13.78 0.87
CA GLN A 112 -0.08 14.15 1.27
C GLN A 112 -0.55 13.38 2.50
N LEU A 113 -0.18 12.10 2.62
CA LEU A 113 -0.72 11.18 3.62
C LEU A 113 0.11 11.11 4.91
N ILE A 114 1.41 11.40 4.84
CA ILE A 114 2.35 11.28 5.96
C ILE A 114 2.84 12.69 6.34
N ALA A 115 2.99 12.92 7.66
CA ALA A 115 3.45 14.21 8.14
C ALA A 115 4.82 14.58 7.54
N LYS A 116 4.96 15.86 7.17
CA LYS A 116 6.17 16.40 6.55
C LYS A 116 7.40 16.15 7.43
N ASN A 117 8.51 15.78 6.79
CA ASN A 117 9.81 15.50 7.41
C ASN A 117 9.90 14.22 8.28
N LEU A 118 8.91 13.32 8.22
CA LEU A 118 9.09 11.98 8.76
C LEU A 118 9.90 11.11 7.78
N PRO A 119 10.97 10.43 8.23
CA PRO A 119 11.65 9.43 7.41
C PRO A 119 10.70 8.25 7.15
N VAL A 120 10.72 7.75 5.92
CA VAL A 120 9.92 6.60 5.48
C VAL A 120 10.89 5.52 5.01
N ASP A 121 10.83 4.33 5.62
CA ASP A 121 11.54 3.16 5.10
C ASP A 121 10.73 2.58 3.95
N VAL A 122 11.39 2.10 2.90
CA VAL A 122 10.74 1.54 1.70
C VAL A 122 11.21 0.11 1.48
N VAL A 123 10.27 -0.80 1.20
CA VAL A 123 10.54 -2.18 0.79
C VAL A 123 9.81 -2.42 -0.53
N GLY A 124 10.55 -2.85 -1.54
CA GLY A 124 10.00 -3.12 -2.86
C GLY A 124 10.28 -4.56 -3.32
N PHE A 125 9.34 -5.13 -4.07
CA PHE A 125 9.53 -6.40 -4.77
C PHE A 125 9.43 -6.20 -6.29
N SER A 126 10.38 -6.76 -7.06
CA SER A 126 10.40 -6.68 -8.54
C SER A 126 10.29 -5.22 -9.03
N MET A 127 9.27 -4.86 -9.82
CA MET A 127 8.99 -3.48 -10.23
C MET A 127 8.93 -2.51 -9.04
N GLY A 128 8.32 -2.91 -7.92
CA GLY A 128 8.34 -2.11 -6.70
C GLY A 128 9.73 -1.92 -6.11
N GLY A 129 10.67 -2.84 -6.36
CA GLY A 129 12.08 -2.69 -6.01
C GLY A 129 12.78 -1.64 -6.86
N VAL A 130 12.51 -1.61 -8.16
CA VAL A 130 13.03 -0.57 -9.08
C VAL A 130 12.50 0.81 -8.69
N LEU A 131 11.24 0.90 -8.27
CA LEU A 131 10.64 2.17 -7.81
C LEU A 131 11.18 2.63 -6.44
N ALA A 132 11.80 1.73 -5.66
CA ALA A 132 12.27 2.05 -4.31
C ALA A 132 13.68 2.67 -4.27
N GLY A 133 14.49 2.55 -5.34
CA GLY A 133 15.84 3.11 -5.40
C GLY A 133 16.68 2.62 -6.58
#